data_AF-A0A7X7B6D9-F1
#
_entry.id   AF-A0A7X7B6D9-F1
#
_cell.length_a   1.000
_cell.length_b   1.000
_cell.length_c   1.000
_cell.angle_alpha   90.00
_cell.angle_beta   90.00
_cell.angle_gamma   90.00
#
_symmetry.space_group_name_H-M   'P 1'
#
loop_
_entity.id
_entity.type
_entity.pdbx_description
1 polymer ?
#
loop_
_entity_poly.entity_id
_entity_poly.type
_entity_poly.pdbx_seq_one_letter_code
_entity_poly.pdbx_strand_id
1 'polypeptide(L)'
;MPNMSLEKVKMPEQEPGVRTGNFDEVALGYTGQMAVEEAQRCLNCKHKPCMEGCPVNVKIPEFISLIAQEEFEKAYHKIRETNNLPAICGRVCPQETQCEKYCVRGKL
;
A
#
# COMPACT_ATOMS: atom_id res chain seq x y z
N MET A 1 12.72 -14.19 -3.27
CA MET A 1 12.51 -14.30 -1.80
C MET A 1 11.98 -12.96 -1.32
N PRO A 2 11.06 -12.90 -0.36
CA PRO A 2 10.50 -11.63 0.10
C PRO A 2 11.57 -10.76 0.76
N ASN A 3 11.46 -9.44 0.58
CA ASN A 3 12.29 -8.46 1.27
C ASN A 3 11.96 -8.50 2.77
N MET A 4 12.94 -8.90 3.60
CA MET A 4 12.75 -9.08 5.04
C MET A 4 12.94 -7.79 5.86
N SER A 5 13.21 -6.64 5.23
CA SER A 5 13.33 -5.34 5.91
C SER A 5 12.11 -5.03 6.79
N LEU A 6 12.33 -4.76 8.08
CA LEU A 6 11.27 -4.38 9.03
C LEU A 6 10.76 -2.96 8.80
N GLU A 7 11.55 -2.12 8.12
CA GLU A 7 11.16 -0.76 7.79
C GLU A 7 10.41 -0.70 6.46
N LYS A 8 9.35 0.10 6.40
CA LYS A 8 8.69 0.47 5.15
C LYS A 8 9.61 1.34 4.31
N VAL A 9 9.52 1.22 2.99
CA VAL A 9 10.04 2.24 2.09
C VAL A 9 9.42 3.58 2.49
N LYS A 10 10.22 4.59 2.80
CA LYS A 10 9.70 5.86 3.28
C LYS A 10 9.00 6.60 2.13
N MET A 11 7.73 6.98 2.33
CA MET A 11 7.02 7.79 1.36
C MET A 11 7.66 9.19 1.25
N PRO A 12 7.94 9.69 0.05
CA PRO A 12 8.36 11.07 -0.13
C PRO A 12 7.24 12.01 0.34
N GLU A 13 7.62 13.02 1.12
CA GLU A 13 6.72 14.05 1.61
C GLU A 13 7.27 15.43 1.27
N GLN A 14 6.39 16.42 1.14
CA GLN A 14 6.84 17.81 1.11
C GLN A 14 7.57 18.19 2.39
N GLU A 15 8.62 19.01 2.24
CA GLU A 15 9.38 19.56 3.37
C GLU A 15 8.47 20.36 4.32
N PRO A 16 8.59 20.19 5.65
CA PRO A 16 7.73 20.87 6.63
C PRO A 16 7.67 22.39 6.48
N GLY A 17 8.81 23.03 6.20
CA GLY A 17 8.88 24.48 6.01
C GLY A 17 8.14 24.98 4.76
N VAL A 18 8.00 24.13 3.73
CA VAL A 18 7.31 24.46 2.49
C VAL A 18 5.81 24.21 2.62
N ARG A 19 5.42 23.03 3.14
CA ARG A 19 4.00 22.59 3.21
C ARG A 19 3.12 23.39 4.16
N THR A 20 3.70 24.26 4.98
CA THR A 20 2.94 25.18 5.86
C THR A 20 2.39 26.39 5.12
N GLY A 21 2.93 26.69 3.92
CA GLY A 21 2.56 27.87 3.13
C GLY A 21 1.67 27.58 1.92
N ASN A 22 1.22 26.34 1.72
CA ASN A 22 0.42 25.94 0.54
C ASN A 22 -0.65 24.89 0.90
N PHE A 23 -1.49 24.56 -0.07
CA PHE A 23 -2.54 23.51 0.03
C PHE A 23 -2.25 22.31 -0.88
N ASP A 24 -1.01 22.18 -1.34
CA ASP A 24 -0.60 21.08 -2.22
C ASP A 24 -0.50 19.78 -1.43
N GLU A 25 -0.52 18.64 -2.13
CA GLU A 25 -0.48 17.32 -1.51
C GLU A 25 0.83 17.09 -0.74
N VAL A 26 0.74 16.73 0.55
CA VAL A 26 1.91 16.52 1.41
C VAL A 26 2.60 15.19 1.10
N ALA A 27 1.83 14.10 1.02
CA ALA A 27 2.35 12.77 0.73
C ALA A 27 2.44 12.57 -0.78
N LEU A 28 3.65 12.67 -1.34
CA LEU A 28 3.87 12.75 -2.78
C LEU A 28 3.72 11.39 -3.51
N GLY A 29 3.50 10.31 -2.76
CA GLY A 29 3.38 8.96 -3.28
C GLY A 29 4.71 8.34 -3.70
N TYR A 30 4.67 7.04 -3.99
CA TYR A 30 5.85 6.31 -4.45
C TYR A 30 6.12 6.52 -5.94
N THR A 31 7.41 6.48 -6.30
CA THR A 31 7.80 6.18 -7.67
C THR A 31 7.48 4.71 -7.99
N GLY A 32 7.48 4.33 -9.27
CA GLY A 32 7.28 2.93 -9.66
C GLY A 32 8.29 1.99 -9.00
N GLN A 33 9.56 2.39 -8.92
CA GLN A 33 10.62 1.60 -8.29
C GLN A 33 10.39 1.43 -6.78
N MET A 34 10.03 2.50 -6.07
CA MET A 34 9.73 2.45 -4.63
C MET A 34 8.51 1.56 -4.35
N ALA A 35 7.49 1.61 -5.22
CA ALA A 35 6.31 0.77 -5.10
C ALA A 35 6.66 -0.72 -5.28
N VAL A 36 7.51 -1.05 -6.25
CA VAL A 36 8.03 -2.42 -6.45
C VAL A 36 8.83 -2.88 -5.23
N GLU A 37 9.71 -2.04 -4.70
CA GLU A 37 10.53 -2.35 -3.52
C GLU A 37 9.66 -2.64 -2.28
N GLU A 38 8.66 -1.81 -2.00
CA GLU A 38 7.73 -2.04 -0.89
C GLU A 38 6.87 -3.29 -1.12
N ALA A 39 6.41 -3.53 -2.36
CA ALA A 39 5.63 -4.70 -2.72
C ALA A 39 6.38 -6.02 -2.45
N GLN A 40 7.71 -6.03 -2.62
CA GLN A 40 8.55 -7.19 -2.33
C GLN A 40 8.57 -7.58 -0.84
N ARG A 41 8.16 -6.71 0.08
CA ARG A 41 8.06 -7.02 1.53
C ARG A 41 6.85 -7.89 1.88
N CYS A 42 5.85 -7.97 1.00
CA CYS A 42 4.66 -8.77 1.24
C CYS A 42 5.01 -10.27 1.22
N LEU A 43 4.59 -10.99 2.27
CA LEU A 43 4.88 -12.42 2.43
C LEU A 43 3.92 -13.33 1.65
N ASN A 44 2.96 -12.76 0.93
CA ASN A 44 1.86 -13.48 0.28
C ASN A 44 1.20 -14.50 1.25
N CYS A 45 0.78 -14.00 2.43
CA CYS A 45 0.30 -14.83 3.54
C CYS A 45 -0.88 -15.72 3.12
N LYS A 46 -0.83 -17.02 3.40
CA LYS A 46 -1.91 -17.96 3.06
C LYS A 46 -3.28 -17.56 3.61
N HIS A 47 -3.32 -17.07 4.85
CA HIS A 47 -4.56 -16.68 5.54
C HIS A 47 -4.99 -15.23 5.27
N LYS A 48 -4.18 -14.42 4.58
CA LYS A 48 -4.51 -13.06 4.11
C LYS A 48 -5.23 -12.14 5.13
N PRO A 49 -4.73 -11.99 6.37
CA PRO A 49 -5.43 -11.22 7.42
C PRO A 49 -5.62 -9.73 7.07
N CYS A 50 -4.78 -9.16 6.20
CA CYS A 50 -4.96 -7.81 5.70
C CYS A 50 -6.27 -7.62 4.91
N MET A 51 -6.76 -8.67 4.25
CA MET A 51 -8.04 -8.64 3.53
C MET A 51 -9.23 -8.60 4.48
N GLU A 52 -9.19 -9.39 5.55
CA GLU A 52 -10.22 -9.39 6.61
C GLU A 52 -10.29 -8.03 7.31
N GLY A 53 -9.15 -7.35 7.47
CA GLY A 53 -9.07 -5.99 8.01
C GLY A 53 -9.55 -4.90 7.05
N CYS A 54 -9.86 -5.22 5.79
CA CYS A 54 -10.36 -4.27 4.80
C CYS A 54 -11.88 -4.36 4.69
N PRO A 55 -12.65 -3.27 4.91
CA PRO A 55 -14.12 -3.31 4.90
C PRO A 55 -14.74 -3.84 3.59
N VAL A 56 -14.05 -3.67 2.46
CA VAL A 56 -14.51 -4.13 1.14
C VAL A 56 -13.72 -5.35 0.62
N ASN A 57 -12.90 -5.98 1.46
CA ASN A 57 -12.15 -7.19 1.14
C ASN A 57 -11.28 -7.07 -0.14
N VAL A 58 -10.55 -5.96 -0.27
CA VAL A 58 -9.59 -5.76 -1.37
C VAL A 58 -8.64 -6.96 -1.45
N LYS A 59 -8.37 -7.43 -2.67
CA LYS A 59 -7.46 -8.55 -2.97
C LYS A 59 -5.99 -8.13 -2.80
N ILE A 60 -5.61 -7.80 -1.56
CA ILE A 60 -4.35 -7.13 -1.21
C ILE A 60 -3.13 -7.93 -1.64
N PRO A 61 -2.96 -9.21 -1.25
CA PRO A 61 -1.79 -9.99 -1.67
C PRO A 61 -1.70 -10.14 -3.19
N GLU A 62 -2.84 -10.24 -3.87
CA GLU A 62 -2.91 -10.41 -5.33
C GLU A 62 -2.44 -9.15 -6.07
N PHE A 63 -2.96 -7.96 -5.75
CA PHE A 63 -2.52 -6.75 -6.44
C PHE A 63 -1.06 -6.40 -6.08
N ILE A 64 -0.62 -6.65 -4.84
CA ILE A 64 0.78 -6.43 -4.45
C ILE A 64 1.71 -7.35 -5.23
N SER A 65 1.34 -8.60 -5.45
CA SER A 65 2.13 -9.53 -6.27
C SER A 65 2.29 -9.05 -7.71
N LEU A 66 1.26 -8.41 -8.27
CA LEU A 66 1.30 -7.81 -9.61
C LEU A 66 2.19 -6.57 -9.64
N ILE A 67 2.15 -5.71 -8.62
CA ILE A 67 3.08 -4.57 -8.48
C ILE A 67 4.52 -5.06 -8.42
N ALA A 68 4.81 -6.13 -7.65
CA ALA A 68 6.16 -6.70 -7.56
C ALA A 68 6.69 -7.28 -8.88
N GLN A 69 5.79 -7.54 -9.85
CA GLN A 69 6.09 -8.00 -11.21
C GLN A 69 6.05 -6.86 -12.24
N GLU A 70 5.92 -5.61 -11.79
CA GLU A 70 5.75 -4.42 -12.65
C GLU A 70 4.49 -4.45 -13.55
N GLU A 71 3.52 -5.31 -13.22
CA GLU A 71 2.26 -5.44 -13.93
C GLU A 71 1.21 -4.43 -13.42
N PHE A 72 1.53 -3.13 -13.45
CA PHE A 72 0.75 -2.08 -12.79
C PHE A 72 -0.73 -1.99 -13.24
N GLU A 73 -0.99 -2.14 -14.53
CA GLU A 73 -2.37 -2.08 -15.06
C GLU A 73 -3.22 -3.25 -14.54
N LYS A 74 -2.64 -4.46 -14.49
CA LYS A 74 -3.31 -5.63 -13.93
C LYS A 74 -3.53 -5.46 -12.42
N ALA A 75 -2.57 -4.86 -11.71
CA ALA A 75 -2.73 -4.54 -10.29
C ALA A 75 -3.90 -3.57 -10.07
N TYR A 76 -4.02 -2.53 -10.91
CA TYR A 76 -5.14 -1.59 -10.88
C TYR A 76 -6.49 -2.30 -11.08
N HIS A 77 -6.60 -3.15 -12.12
CA HIS A 77 -7.81 -3.93 -12.35
C HIS A 77 -8.14 -4.85 -11.18
N LYS A 78 -7.14 -5.49 -10.58
CA LYS A 78 -7.31 -6.35 -9.41
C LYS A 78 -7.88 -5.61 -8.20
N ILE A 79 -7.42 -4.38 -7.94
CA ILE A 79 -7.98 -3.53 -6.88
C ILE A 79 -9.45 -3.18 -7.18
N ARG A 80 -9.74 -2.84 -8.45
CA ARG A 80 -11.07 -2.41 -8.91
C ARG A 80 -12.15 -3.47 -8.90
N GLU A 81 -11.80 -4.74 -8.75
CA GLU A 81 -12.78 -5.82 -8.53
C GLU A 81 -13.63 -5.60 -7.26
N THR A 82 -13.11 -4.83 -6.30
CA THR A 82 -13.74 -4.66 -4.98
C THR A 82 -13.76 -3.21 -4.49
N ASN A 83 -12.90 -2.34 -5.02
CA ASN A 83 -12.84 -0.94 -4.62
C ASN A 83 -13.02 0.01 -5.83
N ASN A 84 -14.09 0.80 -5.81
CA ASN A 84 -14.39 1.77 -6.85
C ASN A 84 -13.58 3.08 -6.74
N LEU A 85 -13.00 3.37 -5.57
CA LEU A 85 -12.31 4.63 -5.28
C LEU A 85 -10.89 4.41 -4.74
N PRO A 86 -10.04 3.60 -5.40
CA PRO A 86 -8.75 3.21 -4.84
C PRO A 86 -7.79 4.38 -4.61
N ALA A 87 -7.83 5.40 -5.48
CA ALA A 87 -7.01 6.60 -5.34
C ALA A 87 -7.39 7.46 -4.12
N ILE A 88 -8.65 7.37 -3.67
CA ILE A 88 -9.16 8.05 -2.48
C ILE A 88 -8.88 7.19 -1.24
N CYS A 89 -9.35 5.94 -1.23
CA CYS A 89 -9.18 5.03 -0.10
C CYS A 89 -7.71 4.84 0.27
N GLY A 90 -6.81 4.71 -0.70
CA GLY A 90 -5.37 4.59 -0.43
C GLY A 90 -4.77 5.79 0.30
N ARG A 91 -5.40 6.97 0.21
CA ARG A 91 -4.96 8.20 0.88
C ARG A 91 -5.63 8.43 2.23
N VAL A 92 -6.92 8.11 2.37
CA VAL A 92 -7.73 8.56 3.52
C VAL A 92 -8.23 7.44 4.42
N CYS A 93 -8.08 6.17 4.04
CA CYS A 93 -8.38 5.08 4.95
C CYS A 93 -7.48 5.18 6.19
N PRO A 94 -7.99 4.97 7.41
CA PRO A 94 -7.16 4.85 8.61
C PRO A 94 -6.54 3.44 8.65
N GLN A 95 -5.49 3.19 7.85
CA GLN A 95 -4.94 1.85 7.67
C GLN A 95 -4.41 1.23 8.98
N GLU A 96 -3.98 2.05 9.92
CA GLU A 96 -3.54 1.70 11.28
C GLU A 96 -4.66 1.09 12.14
N THR A 97 -5.92 1.26 11.74
CA THR A 97 -7.07 0.57 12.33
C THR A 97 -7.71 -0.47 11.40
N GLN A 98 -7.26 -0.55 10.15
CA GLN A 98 -7.79 -1.42 9.09
C GLN A 98 -6.71 -2.38 8.58
N CYS A 99 -6.54 -2.52 7.26
CA CYS A 99 -5.73 -3.57 6.63
C CYS A 99 -4.29 -3.69 7.16
N GLU A 100 -3.63 -2.57 7.50
CA GLU A 100 -2.25 -2.60 8.00
C GLU A 100 -2.17 -3.08 9.45
N LYS A 101 -3.16 -2.79 10.29
CA LYS A 101 -3.25 -3.33 11.67
C LYS A 101 -3.18 -4.86 11.71
N TYR A 102 -3.77 -5.50 10.70
CA TYR A 102 -3.85 -6.95 10.60
C TYR A 102 -2.69 -7.56 9.80
N CYS A 103 -1.81 -6.74 9.21
CA CYS A 103 -0.66 -7.23 8.46
C CYS A 103 0.32 -7.99 9.38
N VAL A 104 0.74 -9.19 8.98
CA VAL A 104 1.69 -10.02 9.75
C VAL A 104 3.03 -9.30 9.92
N ARG A 105 3.44 -8.47 8.94
CA ARG A 105 4.69 -7.69 9.01
C ARG A 105 4.66 -6.63 10.12
N GLY A 106 3.49 -6.14 10.55
CA GLY A 106 3.37 -5.14 11.61
C GLY A 106 3.38 -5.73 13.03
N LYS A 107 3.50 -7.05 13.17
CA LYS A 107 3.58 -7.75 14.47
C LYS A 107 4.99 -8.25 14.80
N LEU A 108 5.91 -8.13 13.84
CA LEU A 108 7.32 -8.55 13.93
C LEU A 108 8.16 -7.33 14.28
#